data_AF-A0A0R3QF69-F1
#
_entry.id   AF-A0A0R3QF69-F1
#
_cell.length_a   1.000
_cell.length_b   1.000
_cell.length_c   1.000
_cell.angle_alpha   90.00
_cell.angle_beta   90.00
_cell.angle_gamma   90.00
#
_symmetry.space_group_name_H-M   'P 1'
#
loop_
_entity.id
_entity.type
_entity.pdbx_description
1 polymer ?
#
loop_
_entity_poly.entity_id
_entity_poly.type
_entity_poly.pdbx_seq_one_letter_code
_entity_poly.pdbx_strand_id
1 'polypeptide(L)'
;MLSNRFIMFSEITTDAIFSLDEDTVAMNIDEIEFGYQTWRENPDRLVGFLPRAAVFNESTRLYEYHTEWANSMNIILMGAAFYHKYYGMLYHELLPSEIIEYVEKNR
;
A
#
# COMPACT_ATOMS: atom_id res chain seq x y z
N MET A 1 8.82 -11.82 6.47
CA MET A 1 9.12 -10.96 5.32
C MET A 1 7.87 -10.22 4.91
N LEU A 2 7.75 -8.97 5.35
CA LEU A 2 6.68 -8.05 4.93
C LEU A 2 6.86 -7.70 3.44
N SER A 3 8.11 -7.70 2.98
CA SER A 3 8.55 -7.33 1.63
C SER A 3 8.21 -8.37 0.55
N ASN A 4 7.94 -9.64 0.91
CA ASN A 4 7.72 -10.71 -0.08
C ASN A 4 6.48 -10.51 -0.93
N ARG A 5 5.49 -9.76 -0.42
CA ARG A 5 4.25 -9.46 -1.14
C ARG A 5 4.46 -8.61 -2.41
N PHE A 6 5.63 -8.00 -2.54
CA PHE A 6 6.00 -7.18 -3.70
C PHE A 6 6.87 -7.92 -4.73
N ILE A 7 7.18 -9.21 -4.49
CA ILE A 7 7.98 -10.01 -5.42
C ILE A 7 7.23 -10.15 -6.76
N MET A 8 7.98 -9.97 -7.84
CA MET A 8 7.48 -10.10 -9.20
C MET A 8 7.48 -11.56 -9.65
N PHE A 9 6.42 -12.28 -9.31
CA PHE A 9 6.21 -13.63 -9.80
C PHE A 9 5.85 -13.62 -11.29
N SER A 10 6.43 -14.54 -12.05
CA SER A 10 6.19 -14.68 -13.50
C SER A 10 4.73 -14.99 -13.86
N GLU A 11 4.00 -15.55 -12.90
CA GLU A 11 2.59 -15.92 -12.97
C GLU A 11 1.67 -14.69 -12.92
N ILE A 12 2.15 -13.57 -12.37
CA ILE A 12 1.43 -12.30 -12.35
C ILE A 12 1.56 -11.63 -13.71
N THR A 13 0.56 -11.87 -14.56
CA THR A 13 0.50 -11.33 -15.93
C THR A 13 -0.29 -10.03 -16.02
N THR A 14 -1.09 -9.70 -15.01
CA THR A 14 -1.92 -8.49 -14.95
C THR A 14 -1.08 -7.26 -14.62
N ASP A 15 -1.57 -6.08 -15.00
CA ASP A 15 -0.98 -4.80 -14.57
C ASP A 15 -1.45 -4.41 -13.17
N ALA A 16 -2.73 -4.64 -12.88
CA ALA A 16 -3.31 -4.48 -11.55
C ALA A 16 -2.91 -5.63 -10.63
N ILE A 17 -2.45 -5.30 -9.43
CA ILE A 17 -2.31 -6.23 -8.32
C ILE A 17 -3.27 -5.80 -7.22
N PHE A 18 -4.10 -6.73 -6.76
CA PHE A 18 -4.88 -6.55 -5.53
C PHE A 18 -4.15 -7.24 -4.37
N SER A 19 -3.79 -6.47 -3.35
CA SER A 19 -3.14 -6.99 -2.15
C SER A 19 -4.09 -6.92 -0.97
N LEU A 20 -4.15 -8.02 -0.22
CA LEU A 20 -5.07 -8.23 0.89
C LEU A 20 -4.34 -8.93 2.04
N ASP A 21 -4.46 -8.40 3.26
CA ASP A 21 -3.93 -9.03 4.48
C ASP A 21 -4.96 -9.99 5.08
N GLU A 22 -4.49 -11.04 5.75
CA GLU A 22 -5.33 -12.11 6.32
C GLU A 22 -6.28 -11.62 7.43
N ASP A 23 -5.91 -10.53 8.11
CA ASP A 23 -6.63 -9.91 9.22
C ASP A 23 -7.49 -8.71 8.79
N THR A 24 -7.51 -8.38 7.50
CA THR A 24 -8.37 -7.33 6.98
C THR A 24 -9.83 -7.79 7.04
N VAL A 25 -10.70 -6.91 7.55
CA VAL A 25 -12.16 -7.09 7.60
C VAL A 25 -12.66 -7.60 6.24
N ALA A 26 -13.53 -8.61 6.27
CA ALA A 26 -14.07 -9.23 5.08
C ALA A 26 -14.67 -8.20 4.13
N MET A 27 -14.01 -7.97 3.00
CA MET A 27 -14.51 -7.16 1.90
C MET A 27 -15.51 -7.98 1.08
N ASN A 28 -16.58 -7.33 0.63
CA ASN A 28 -17.54 -7.96 -0.26
C ASN A 28 -17.09 -7.82 -1.74
N ILE A 29 -17.74 -8.58 -2.63
CA ILE A 29 -17.39 -8.60 -4.06
C ILE A 29 -17.61 -7.23 -4.71
N ASP A 30 -18.66 -6.51 -4.31
CA ASP A 30 -18.99 -5.21 -4.88
C ASP A 30 -17.92 -4.16 -4.53
N GLU A 31 -17.35 -4.22 -3.32
CA GLU A 31 -16.25 -3.36 -2.88
C GLU A 31 -14.97 -3.63 -3.68
N ILE A 32 -14.65 -4.91 -3.91
CA ILE A 32 -13.50 -5.32 -4.73
C ILE A 32 -13.67 -4.80 -6.16
N GLU A 33 -14.84 -5.00 -6.76
CA GLU A 33 -15.15 -4.54 -8.12
C GLU A 33 -15.06 -3.01 -8.22
N PHE A 34 -15.64 -2.29 -7.26
CA PHE A 34 -15.57 -0.84 -7.20
C PHE A 34 -14.12 -0.33 -7.08
N GLY A 35 -13.32 -0.95 -6.21
CA GLY A 35 -11.90 -0.61 -6.05
C GLY A 35 -11.10 -0.85 -7.34
N TYR A 36 -11.37 -1.96 -8.02
CA TYR A 36 -10.74 -2.27 -9.30
C TYR A 36 -11.12 -1.25 -10.39
N GLN A 37 -12.40 -0.93 -10.57
CA GLN A 37 -12.82 0.05 -11.57
C GLN A 37 -12.22 1.44 -11.27
N THR A 38 -12.19 1.84 -10.01
CA THR A 38 -11.53 3.09 -9.56
C THR A 38 -10.04 3.10 -9.92
N TRP A 39 -9.34 1.97 -9.70
CA TRP A 39 -7.94 1.82 -10.08
C TRP A 39 -7.74 1.86 -11.60
N ARG A 40 -8.64 1.24 -12.39
CA ARG A 40 -8.53 1.27 -13.86
C ARG A 40 -8.61 2.69 -14.43
N GLU A 41 -9.37 3.57 -13.78
CA GLU A 41 -9.45 4.99 -14.15
C GLU A 41 -8.22 5.79 -13.68
N ASN A 42 -7.44 5.26 -12.73
CA ASN A 42 -6.28 5.92 -12.11
C ASN A 42 -5.09 4.94 -11.92
N PRO A 43 -4.57 4.32 -13.00
CA PRO A 43 -3.65 3.19 -12.90
C PRO A 43 -2.27 3.56 -12.34
N ASP A 44 -1.93 4.84 -12.32
CA ASP A 44 -0.72 5.42 -11.72
C ASP A 44 -0.87 5.70 -10.21
N ARG A 45 -2.04 5.40 -9.61
CA ARG A 45 -2.33 5.65 -8.20
C ARG A 45 -2.52 4.36 -7.43
N LEU A 46 -2.27 4.46 -6.12
CA LEU A 46 -2.68 3.46 -5.14
C LEU A 46 -4.14 3.69 -4.77
N VAL A 47 -4.98 2.67 -4.92
CA VAL A 47 -6.41 2.73 -4.54
C VAL A 47 -6.63 1.68 -3.45
N GLY A 48 -7.08 2.07 -2.26
CA GLY A 48 -7.27 1.12 -1.18
C GLY A 48 -8.21 1.59 -0.09
N PHE A 49 -8.51 0.67 0.82
CA PHE A 49 -9.61 0.79 1.78
C PHE A 49 -9.15 1.12 3.21
N LEU A 50 -7.84 1.19 3.42
CA LEU A 50 -7.21 1.40 4.73
C LEU A 50 -6.42 2.72 4.73
N PRO A 51 -7.08 3.89 4.80
CA PRO A 51 -6.41 5.17 4.80
C PRO A 51 -5.74 5.47 6.14
N ARG A 52 -4.63 6.20 6.09
CA ARG A 52 -3.85 6.68 7.24
C ARG A 52 -3.38 8.10 6.99
N ALA A 53 -3.00 8.78 8.07
CA ALA A 53 -2.44 10.12 8.00
C ALA A 53 -1.07 10.17 8.68
N ALA A 54 -0.08 10.72 7.99
CA ALA A 54 1.14 11.24 8.57
C ALA A 54 1.02 12.76 8.64
N VAL A 55 0.93 13.30 9.85
CA VAL A 55 0.78 14.75 10.10
C VAL A 55 2.06 15.28 10.71
N PHE A 56 2.59 16.37 10.15
CA PHE A 56 3.78 17.00 10.70
C PHE A 56 3.43 17.80 11.96
N ASN A 57 4.04 17.46 13.09
CA ASN A 57 3.91 18.20 14.34
C ASN A 57 5.04 19.23 14.47
N GLU A 58 4.67 20.50 14.42
CA GLU A 58 5.62 21.62 14.51
C GLU A 58 6.36 21.70 15.85
N SER A 59 5.76 21.21 16.93
CA SER A 59 6.37 21.27 18.27
C SER A 59 7.46 20.21 18.44
N THR A 60 7.19 19.00 17.96
CA THR A 60 8.15 17.88 18.05
C THR A 60 9.09 17.83 16.85
N ARG A 61 8.78 18.55 15.76
CA ARG A 61 9.47 18.51 14.46
C ARG A 61 9.50 17.09 13.86
N LEU A 62 8.46 16.30 14.14
CA LEU A 62 8.34 14.92 13.68
C LEU A 62 6.99 14.69 12.99
N TYR A 63 6.94 13.69 12.12
CA TYR A 63 5.67 13.19 11.59
C TYR A 63 5.04 12.23 12.59
N GLU A 64 3.76 12.46 12.89
CA GLU A 64 2.94 11.62 13.74
C GLU A 64 2.02 10.76 12.87
N TYR A 65 1.96 9.46 13.17
CA TYR A 65 1.14 8.50 12.46
C TYR A 65 -0.23 8.37 13.13
N HIS A 66 -1.29 8.60 12.37
CA HIS A 66 -2.67 8.54 12.85
C HIS A 66 -3.46 7.46 12.09
N THR A 67 -4.21 6.67 12.86
CA THR A 67 -5.06 5.58 12.36
C THR A 67 -6.50 5.99 12.13
N GLU A 68 -6.97 7.03 12.80
CA GLU A 68 -8.36 7.50 12.75
C GLU A 68 -8.63 8.40 11.54
N TRP A 69 -9.91 8.60 11.24
CA TRP A 69 -10.37 9.48 10.16
C TRP A 69 -9.96 10.93 10.41
N ALA A 70 -8.75 11.30 9.98
CA ALA A 70 -8.31 12.67 9.93
C ALA A 70 -8.98 13.41 8.75
N ASN A 71 -9.08 14.74 8.86
CA ASN A 71 -9.62 15.59 7.78
C ASN A 71 -8.81 15.51 6.48
N SER A 72 -7.59 14.95 6.53
CA SER A 72 -6.72 14.72 5.38
C SER A 72 -5.97 13.40 5.55
N MET A 73 -6.15 12.50 4.58
CA MET A 73 -5.42 11.24 4.49
C MET A 73 -4.36 11.34 3.40
N ASN A 74 -3.16 10.83 3.68
CA ASN A 74 -2.03 10.89 2.74
C ASN A 74 -1.27 9.56 2.62
N ILE A 75 -1.74 8.50 3.28
CA ILE A 75 -1.19 7.16 3.20
C ILE A 75 -2.34 6.17 2.96
N ILE A 76 -2.11 5.17 2.11
CA ILE A 76 -2.97 4.00 1.96
C ILE A 76 -2.15 2.77 2.35
N LEU A 77 -2.68 1.93 3.25
CA LEU A 77 -2.02 0.67 3.59
C LEU A 77 -2.26 -0.39 2.51
N MET A 78 -1.21 -1.15 2.21
CA MET A 78 -1.24 -2.21 1.19
C MET A 78 -2.05 -3.45 1.60
N GLY A 79 -2.56 -3.50 2.83
CA GLY A 79 -3.36 -4.62 3.34
C GLY A 79 -4.74 -4.77 2.71
N ALA A 80 -5.19 -3.78 1.93
CA ALA A 80 -6.41 -3.85 1.13
C ALA A 80 -6.33 -2.81 0.02
N ALA A 81 -5.52 -3.06 -1.01
CA ALA A 81 -5.24 -2.06 -2.04
C ALA A 81 -4.92 -2.64 -3.43
N PHE A 82 -5.33 -1.88 -4.44
CA PHE A 82 -4.98 -2.04 -5.84
C PHE A 82 -3.82 -1.11 -6.22
N TYR A 83 -2.82 -1.66 -6.90
CA TYR A 83 -1.68 -0.92 -7.40
C TYR A 83 -1.14 -1.54 -8.69
N HIS A 84 -0.32 -0.77 -9.42
CA HIS A 84 0.33 -1.26 -10.62
C HIS A 84 1.55 -2.12 -10.28
N LYS A 85 1.71 -3.29 -10.92
CA LYS A 85 2.84 -4.22 -10.70
C LYS A 85 4.23 -3.57 -10.78
N TYR A 86 4.32 -2.51 -11.59
CA TYR A 86 5.52 -1.67 -11.72
C TYR A 86 6.07 -1.21 -10.37
N TYR A 87 5.22 -0.85 -9.40
CA TYR A 87 5.69 -0.42 -8.08
C TYR A 87 6.30 -1.57 -7.27
N GLY A 88 5.87 -2.81 -7.50
CA GLY A 88 6.53 -4.00 -6.94
C GLY A 88 7.95 -4.17 -7.50
N MET A 89 8.13 -3.98 -8.81
CA MET A 89 9.47 -3.93 -9.42
C MET A 89 10.33 -2.83 -8.79
N LEU A 90 9.83 -1.60 -8.70
CA LEU A 90 10.61 -0.50 -8.12
C LEU A 90 11.01 -0.76 -6.67
N TYR A 91 10.12 -1.38 -5.88
CA TYR A 91 10.41 -1.75 -4.50
C TYR A 91 11.60 -2.70 -4.41
N HIS A 92 11.72 -3.67 -5.32
CA HIS A 92 12.82 -4.65 -5.29
C HIS A 92 14.07 -4.20 -6.04
N GLU A 93 13.93 -3.42 -7.11
CA GLU A 93 15.06 -3.05 -7.98
C GLU A 93 15.70 -1.71 -7.61
N LEU A 94 14.92 -0.75 -7.09
CA LEU A 94 15.39 0.62 -6.88
C LEU A 94 15.42 1.06 -5.41
N LEU A 95 14.71 0.37 -4.52
CA LEU A 95 14.69 0.76 -3.11
C LEU A 95 16.07 0.48 -2.48
N PRO A 96 16.69 1.47 -1.79
CA PRO A 96 17.97 1.24 -1.11
C PRO A 96 17.87 0.09 -0.10
N SER A 97 18.89 -0.78 -0.10
CA SER A 97 18.95 -1.95 0.77
C SER A 97 18.81 -1.59 2.25
N GLU A 98 19.29 -0.42 2.65
CA GLU A 98 19.21 0.08 4.02
C GLU A 98 17.76 0.25 4.50
N ILE A 99 16.85 0.64 3.59
CA ILE A 99 15.42 0.76 3.91
C ILE A 99 14.82 -0.63 4.07
N ILE A 100 15.15 -1.56 3.17
CA ILE A 100 14.69 -2.95 3.24
C ILE A 100 15.15 -3.60 4.56
N GLU A 101 16.42 -3.43 4.90
CA GLU A 101 17.01 -3.94 6.15
C GLU A 101 16.36 -3.31 7.38
N TYR A 102 16.09 -2.00 7.35
CA TYR A 102 15.38 -1.33 8.43
C TYR A 102 13.99 -1.94 8.64
N VAL A 103 13.22 -2.16 7.57
CA VAL A 103 11.88 -2.75 7.64
C VAL A 103 11.94 -4.18 8.20
N GLU A 104 12.86 -5.02 7.71
CA GLU A 104 12.97 -6.41 8.18
C GLU A 104 13.47 -6.49 9.64
N LYS A 105 14.25 -5.52 10.12
CA LYS A 105 14.74 -5.46 11.51
C LYS A 105 13.70 -4.96 12.51
N ASN A 106 12.83 -4.04 12.11
CA ASN A 106 11.87 -3.35 13.00
C ASN A 106 10.43 -3.85 12.85
N ARG A 107 10.26 -5.13 12.51
CA ARG A 107 8.96 -5.77 12.38
C ARG A 107 8.23 -5.91 13.71
#